data_AF-G2R845-F1
#
_entry.id   AF-G2R845-F1
#
_cell.length_a   1.000
_cell.length_b   1.000
_cell.length_c   1.000
_cell.angle_alpha   90.00
_cell.angle_beta   90.00
_cell.angle_gamma   90.00
#
_symmetry.space_group_name_H-M   'P 1'
#
loop_
_entity.id
_entity.type
_entity.pdbx_description
1 polymer ?
#
loop_
_entity_poly.entity_id
_entity_poly.type
_entity_poly.pdbx_seq_one_letter_code
_entity_poly.pdbx_strand_id
1 'polypeptide(L)'
;MYSELESCADFSHVSPLTRALLERASLETQLRIQAAEERLAAFEYGDMWPAAVAITASTSGPVVAAPAKAAMDRLQQFFVRYYTREFGSWPPLSSQSAVAAAPKVVGGRAEDTWLTRTVAQRLQKDFAALYDYLVNRDIIWDESEARPSRKWMMISESGNRGFEADTPDLPMTDMLVEFDNKHRFPHIPHPYPLVPESIPSLPVISTAGSGSSTSGIFGGGDGSGRVGAAERRIQLAYTEATNVFTLGTTFSHSTLVDAFSKFEKADCIGEVDPSTARRGRWVLIYGVLQTLATVSVDAPNVRYKDGVAYHLSPRLKGVKIPPWKTGAAGPDPHEATHEQSHCWTVPASW
;
A
#
# COMPACT_ATOMS: atom_id res chain seq x y z
N MET A 1 13.32 9.61 -21.93
CA MET A 1 12.16 9.80 -22.83
C MET A 1 12.21 11.17 -23.52
N TYR A 2 12.20 12.31 -22.83
CA TYR A 2 12.25 13.62 -23.51
C TYR A 2 13.51 13.78 -24.40
N SER A 3 14.68 13.38 -23.91
CA SER A 3 15.93 13.38 -24.68
C SER A 3 15.91 12.49 -25.94
N GLU A 4 15.11 11.43 -25.96
CA GLU A 4 14.96 10.57 -27.14
C GLU A 4 14.04 11.23 -28.16
N LEU A 5 13.02 11.96 -27.69
CA LEU A 5 12.09 12.69 -28.54
C LEU A 5 12.79 13.81 -29.33
N GLU A 6 13.81 14.44 -28.75
CA GLU A 6 14.64 15.45 -29.43
C GLU A 6 15.43 14.89 -30.62
N SER A 7 15.70 13.58 -30.63
CA SER A 7 16.42 12.92 -31.72
C SER A 7 15.54 12.58 -32.94
N CYS A 8 14.22 12.71 -32.81
CA CYS A 8 13.28 12.46 -33.90
C CYS A 8 13.32 13.59 -34.93
N ALA A 9 13.37 13.24 -36.22
CA ALA A 9 13.39 14.22 -37.32
C ALA A 9 12.20 15.21 -37.25
N ASP A 10 11.03 14.70 -36.87
CA ASP A 10 9.78 15.46 -36.77
C ASP A 10 9.77 16.46 -35.59
N PHE A 11 10.66 16.29 -34.61
CA PHE A 11 10.73 17.18 -33.46
C PHE A 11 11.07 18.62 -33.86
N SER A 12 11.84 18.78 -34.94
CA SER A 12 12.17 20.07 -35.53
C SER A 12 10.92 20.89 -35.93
N HIS A 13 9.81 20.21 -36.25
CA HIS A 13 8.54 20.83 -36.64
C HIS A 13 7.62 21.18 -35.45
N VAL A 14 7.97 20.77 -34.23
CA VAL A 14 7.20 21.06 -33.02
C VAL A 14 7.46 22.49 -32.56
N SER A 15 6.40 23.26 -32.29
CA SER A 15 6.52 24.66 -31.84
C SER A 15 7.27 24.78 -30.49
N PRO A 16 8.00 25.89 -30.24
CA PRO A 16 8.69 26.09 -28.95
C PRO A 16 7.76 25.98 -27.73
N LEU A 17 6.52 26.48 -27.84
CA LEU A 17 5.52 26.38 -26.78
C LEU A 17 5.16 24.91 -26.51
N THR A 18 4.92 24.12 -27.56
CA THR A 18 4.60 22.70 -27.43
C THR A 18 5.77 21.93 -26.81
N ARG A 19 7.02 22.24 -27.20
CA ARG A 19 8.22 21.64 -26.59
C ARG A 19 8.29 21.90 -25.09
N ALA A 20 8.11 23.16 -24.66
CA ALA A 20 8.09 23.53 -23.25
C ALA A 20 6.98 22.81 -22.45
N LEU A 21 5.81 22.61 -23.06
CA LEU A 21 4.71 21.85 -22.45
C LEU A 21 5.04 20.36 -22.32
N LEU A 22 5.65 19.76 -23.34
CA LEU A 22 6.10 18.36 -23.31
C LEU A 22 7.19 18.14 -22.25
N GLU A 23 8.16 19.05 -22.17
CA GLU A 23 9.24 19.02 -21.18
C GLU A 23 8.68 19.10 -19.76
N ARG A 24 7.78 20.05 -19.51
CA ARG A 24 7.10 20.19 -18.21
C ARG A 24 6.33 18.92 -17.84
N ALA A 25 5.55 18.36 -18.76
CA ALA A 25 4.77 17.14 -18.50
C ALA A 25 5.67 15.92 -18.25
N SER A 26 6.80 15.83 -18.96
CA SER A 26 7.83 14.81 -18.72
C SER A 26 8.41 14.95 -17.32
N LEU A 27 8.84 16.16 -16.95
CA LEU A 27 9.44 16.44 -15.64
C LEU A 27 8.47 16.14 -14.49
N GLU A 28 7.21 16.58 -14.60
CA GLU A 28 6.18 16.29 -13.59
C GLU A 28 5.93 14.79 -13.45
N THR A 29 5.98 14.05 -14.56
CA THR A 29 5.84 12.59 -14.54
C THR A 29 7.04 11.92 -13.88
N GLN A 30 8.26 12.35 -14.20
CA GLN A 30 9.50 11.85 -13.58
C GLN A 30 9.52 12.09 -12.08
N LEU A 31 9.20 13.30 -11.62
CA LEU A 31 9.17 13.62 -10.19
C LEU A 31 8.18 12.75 -9.41
N ARG A 32 7.02 12.47 -10.01
CA ARG A 32 6.01 11.61 -9.39
C ARG A 32 6.45 10.15 -9.32
N ILE A 33 7.09 9.65 -10.38
CA ILE A 33 7.66 8.30 -10.40
C ILE A 33 8.78 8.19 -9.37
N GLN A 34 9.69 9.15 -9.30
CA GLN A 34 10.78 9.17 -8.33
C GLN A 34 10.25 9.17 -6.90
N ALA A 35 9.23 9.99 -6.59
CA ALA A 35 8.60 9.99 -5.26
C ALA A 35 7.97 8.63 -4.91
N ALA A 36 7.40 7.92 -5.89
CA ALA A 36 6.89 6.58 -5.70
C ALA A 36 8.03 5.55 -5.54
N GLU A 37 9.11 5.66 -6.30
CA GLU A 37 10.30 4.81 -6.19
C GLU A 37 10.92 4.85 -4.82
N GLU A 38 11.14 6.06 -4.28
CA GLU A 38 11.76 6.25 -2.97
C GLU A 38 10.99 5.51 -1.87
N ARG A 39 9.64 5.62 -1.89
CA ARG A 39 8.79 4.92 -0.93
C ARG A 39 8.73 3.40 -1.15
N LEU A 40 8.53 2.97 -2.40
CA LEU A 40 8.31 1.55 -2.72
C LEU A 40 9.59 0.72 -2.66
N ALA A 41 10.78 1.35 -2.76
CA ALA A 41 12.05 0.64 -2.72
C ALA A 41 12.24 -0.13 -1.40
N ALA A 42 11.87 0.49 -0.28
CA ALA A 42 11.93 -0.13 1.04
C ALA A 42 10.54 -0.31 1.68
N PHE A 43 9.45 0.04 0.99
CA PHE A 43 8.10 0.13 1.55
C PHE A 43 8.05 1.03 2.79
N GLU A 44 8.72 2.19 2.72
CA GLU A 44 8.88 3.11 3.86
C GLU A 44 7.69 4.07 3.99
N TYR A 45 6.89 3.85 5.04
CA TYR A 45 5.73 4.67 5.39
C TYR A 45 5.77 5.11 6.86
N GLY A 46 6.97 5.34 7.39
CA GLY A 46 7.17 5.79 8.76
C GLY A 46 6.53 7.15 9.05
N ASP A 47 6.35 7.98 8.03
CA ASP A 47 5.72 9.30 8.16
C ASP A 47 4.19 9.27 8.37
N MET A 48 3.57 8.10 8.23
CA MET A 48 2.17 7.85 8.63
C MET A 48 2.02 7.62 10.14
N TRP A 49 3.12 7.49 10.88
CA TRP A 49 3.11 7.11 12.30
C TRP A 49 3.54 8.28 13.18
N PRO A 50 2.60 8.98 13.83
CA PRO A 50 2.95 9.99 14.83
C PRO A 50 3.83 9.38 15.93
N ALA A 51 4.85 10.13 16.36
CA ALA A 51 5.80 9.63 17.37
C ALA A 51 5.11 9.12 18.64
N ALA A 52 4.00 9.75 19.05
CA ALA A 52 3.24 9.35 20.24
C ALA A 52 2.63 7.94 20.17
N VAL A 53 2.36 7.41 18.97
CA VAL A 53 1.74 6.08 18.76
C VAL A 53 2.69 5.09 18.09
N ALA A 54 3.84 5.56 17.61
CA ALA A 54 4.89 4.73 17.02
C ALA A 54 5.68 3.94 18.08
N ILE A 55 5.79 4.47 19.30
CA ILE A 55 6.58 3.88 20.38
C ILE A 55 5.76 3.70 21.65
N THR A 56 6.09 2.65 22.41
CA THR A 56 5.62 2.45 23.78
C THR A 56 6.82 2.55 24.71
N ALA A 57 6.75 3.47 25.67
CA ALA A 57 7.73 3.60 26.74
C ALA A 57 7.06 3.23 28.08
N SER A 58 7.60 2.23 28.78
CA SER A 58 7.30 2.05 30.20
C SER A 58 8.20 2.99 31.01
N THR A 59 7.70 3.53 32.13
CA THR A 59 8.35 4.54 32.99
C THR A 59 9.80 4.22 33.41
N SER A 60 10.23 2.96 33.28
CA SER A 60 11.59 2.48 33.56
C SER A 60 12.12 1.48 32.52
N GLY A 61 11.44 1.31 31.37
CA GLY A 61 11.78 0.30 30.35
C GLY A 61 12.39 0.88 29.08
N PRO A 62 12.93 0.03 28.19
CA PRO A 62 13.41 0.47 26.89
C PRO A 62 12.25 1.02 26.04
N VAL A 63 12.52 2.07 25.28
CA VAL A 63 11.59 2.56 24.26
C VAL A 63 11.57 1.55 23.12
N VAL A 64 10.41 0.91 22.92
CA VAL A 64 10.20 -0.08 21.85
C VAL A 64 9.07 0.35 20.94
N ALA A 65 9.03 -0.18 19.71
CA ALA A 65 7.93 0.09 18.79
C ALA A 65 6.60 -0.40 19.38
N ALA A 66 5.54 0.39 19.23
CA ALA A 66 4.21 -0.02 19.64
C ALA A 66 3.77 -1.29 18.89
N PRO A 67 2.92 -2.16 19.47
CA PRO A 67 2.59 -3.45 18.86
C PRO A 67 2.05 -3.36 17.41
N ALA A 68 1.20 -2.38 17.12
CA ALA A 68 0.71 -2.11 15.76
C ALA A 68 1.84 -1.68 14.81
N LYS A 69 2.73 -0.79 15.28
CA LYS A 69 3.90 -0.32 14.52
C LYS A 69 4.88 -1.45 14.23
N ALA A 70 5.13 -2.31 15.23
CA ALA A 70 6.00 -3.47 15.07
C ALA A 70 5.41 -4.49 14.07
N ALA A 71 4.10 -4.71 14.09
CA ALA A 71 3.42 -5.55 13.10
C ALA A 71 3.53 -4.97 11.68
N MET A 72 3.44 -3.64 11.55
CA MET A 72 3.67 -2.92 10.30
C MET A 72 5.11 -3.12 9.79
N ASP A 73 6.12 -2.94 10.66
CA ASP A 73 7.54 -3.08 10.31
C ASP A 73 7.90 -4.51 9.86
N ARG A 74 7.28 -5.53 10.46
CA ARG A 74 7.43 -6.93 10.00
C ARG A 74 6.76 -7.16 8.65
N LEU A 75 5.62 -6.55 8.39
CA LEU A 75 4.98 -6.61 7.07
C LEU A 75 5.82 -5.90 5.99
N GLN A 76 6.43 -4.76 6.32
CA GLN A 76 7.37 -4.07 5.44
C GLN A 76 8.52 -5.00 5.02
N GLN A 77 9.15 -5.67 5.98
CA GLN A 77 10.20 -6.65 5.69
C GLN A 77 9.68 -7.84 4.88
N PHE A 78 8.46 -8.30 5.14
CA PHE A 78 7.81 -9.34 4.34
C PHE A 78 7.67 -8.92 2.88
N PHE A 79 7.21 -7.69 2.57
CA PHE A 79 7.09 -7.22 1.19
C PHE A 79 8.44 -7.15 0.48
N VAL A 80 9.48 -6.61 1.13
CA VAL A 80 10.84 -6.58 0.57
C VAL A 80 11.35 -7.98 0.24
N ARG A 81 11.16 -8.95 1.16
CA ARG A 81 11.58 -10.35 0.95
C ARG A 81 10.77 -11.02 -0.15
N TYR A 82 9.45 -10.79 -0.18
CA TYR A 82 8.55 -11.34 -1.19
C TYR A 82 8.97 -10.86 -2.58
N TYR A 83 9.10 -9.55 -2.78
CA TYR A 83 9.45 -9.01 -4.10
C TYR A 83 10.91 -9.25 -4.48
N THR A 84 11.84 -9.37 -3.53
CA THR A 84 13.21 -9.86 -3.80
C THR A 84 13.15 -11.25 -4.44
N ARG A 85 12.31 -12.15 -3.93
CA ARG A 85 12.14 -13.50 -4.50
C ARG A 85 11.48 -13.46 -5.87
N GLU A 86 10.44 -12.65 -6.05
CA GLU A 86 9.69 -12.57 -7.31
C GLU A 86 10.51 -11.95 -8.45
N PHE A 87 11.34 -10.94 -8.15
CA PHE A 87 12.12 -10.20 -9.15
C PHE A 87 13.62 -10.58 -9.18
N GLY A 88 14.07 -11.45 -8.28
CA GLY A 88 15.49 -11.82 -8.11
C GLY A 88 16.31 -10.82 -7.29
N SER A 89 15.98 -9.52 -7.38
CA SER A 89 16.46 -8.46 -6.50
C SER A 89 15.34 -7.47 -6.20
N TRP A 90 15.38 -6.82 -5.04
CA TRP A 90 14.49 -5.69 -4.74
C TRP A 90 15.29 -4.47 -4.29
N PRO A 91 15.10 -3.30 -4.93
CA PRO A 91 14.33 -3.11 -6.16
C PRO A 91 14.89 -3.92 -7.36
N PRO A 92 14.07 -4.17 -8.41
CA PRO A 92 14.55 -4.83 -9.60
C PRO A 92 15.66 -3.99 -10.26
N LEU A 93 16.68 -4.64 -10.81
CA LEU A 93 17.67 -3.93 -11.61
C LEU A 93 16.98 -3.28 -12.82
N SER A 94 17.31 -2.02 -13.09
CA SER A 94 16.89 -1.36 -14.32
C SER A 94 17.34 -2.16 -15.54
N SER A 95 16.56 -2.12 -16.62
CA SER A 95 16.88 -2.85 -17.85
C SER A 95 18.22 -2.44 -18.47
N GLN A 96 18.72 -1.24 -18.17
CA GLN A 96 20.03 -0.77 -18.65
C GLN A 96 21.17 -1.29 -17.76
N SER A 97 20.99 -1.34 -16.44
CA SER A 97 22.00 -1.91 -15.52
C SER A 97 22.14 -3.44 -15.63
N ALA A 98 21.07 -4.15 -16.03
CA ALA A 98 21.14 -5.59 -16.33
C ALA A 98 21.95 -5.91 -17.60
N VAL A 99 22.03 -4.98 -18.56
CA VAL A 99 22.77 -5.13 -19.84
C VAL A 99 24.17 -4.53 -19.75
N ALA A 100 24.46 -3.69 -18.75
CA ALA A 100 25.74 -3.01 -18.54
C ALA A 100 26.92 -3.92 -18.09
N ALA A 101 26.76 -5.25 -18.14
CA ALA A 101 27.91 -6.17 -18.20
C ALA A 101 28.64 -6.13 -19.57
N ALA A 102 28.17 -5.34 -20.53
CA ALA A 102 28.81 -5.02 -21.81
C ALA A 102 29.21 -3.51 -21.88
N PRO A 103 30.24 -3.12 -22.66
CA PRO A 103 30.92 -1.84 -22.49
C PRO A 103 30.07 -0.63 -22.91
N LYS A 104 30.19 0.43 -22.10
CA LYS A 104 29.49 1.73 -22.19
C LYS A 104 29.63 2.40 -23.56
N VAL A 105 28.49 2.72 -24.19
CA VAL A 105 28.41 3.83 -25.16
C VAL A 105 27.94 5.07 -24.39
N VAL A 106 28.81 6.09 -24.41
CA VAL A 106 28.62 7.39 -23.78
C VAL A 106 27.63 8.20 -24.62
N GLY A 107 26.44 8.43 -24.05
CA GLY A 107 25.46 9.38 -24.54
C GLY A 107 24.35 9.43 -23.50
N GLY A 108 24.07 10.61 -22.93
CA GLY A 108 23.17 10.81 -21.79
C GLY A 108 21.83 10.13 -22.00
N ARG A 109 21.66 8.94 -21.42
CA ARG A 109 20.45 8.12 -21.51
C ARG A 109 19.61 8.30 -20.25
N ALA A 110 18.31 8.16 -20.44
CA ALA A 110 17.26 8.35 -19.43
C ALA A 110 17.69 7.81 -18.06
N GLU A 111 17.47 8.63 -17.02
CA GLU A 111 17.64 8.26 -15.61
C GLU A 111 17.10 6.85 -15.38
N ASP A 112 17.90 6.06 -14.69
CA ASP A 112 17.76 4.61 -14.61
C ASP A 112 16.71 4.23 -13.54
N THR A 113 15.46 4.59 -13.82
CA THR A 113 14.28 4.29 -12.97
C THR A 113 14.02 2.78 -12.96
N TRP A 114 13.97 2.17 -11.77
CA TRP A 114 13.62 0.76 -11.58
C TRP A 114 12.11 0.54 -11.64
N LEU A 115 11.31 1.52 -11.22
CA LEU A 115 9.84 1.48 -11.24
C LEU A 115 9.31 1.81 -12.64
N THR A 116 9.57 0.88 -13.55
CA THR A 116 8.93 0.88 -14.88
C THR A 116 7.41 0.74 -14.74
N ARG A 117 6.67 1.13 -15.78
CA ARG A 117 5.23 0.94 -15.85
C ARG A 117 4.83 -0.52 -15.61
N THR A 118 5.56 -1.47 -16.18
CA THR A 118 5.32 -2.90 -16.00
C THR A 118 5.43 -3.33 -14.54
N VAL A 119 6.44 -2.84 -13.82
CA VAL A 119 6.61 -3.13 -12.38
C VAL A 119 5.49 -2.48 -11.58
N ALA A 120 5.16 -1.20 -11.84
CA ALA A 120 4.07 -0.51 -11.17
C ALA A 120 2.72 -1.20 -11.37
N GLN A 121 2.43 -1.70 -12.58
CA GLN A 121 1.21 -2.45 -12.88
C GLN A 121 1.18 -3.81 -12.19
N ARG A 122 2.33 -4.51 -12.11
CA ARG A 122 2.43 -5.76 -11.35
C ARG A 122 2.15 -5.53 -9.86
N LEU A 123 2.77 -4.51 -9.25
CA LEU A 123 2.50 -4.13 -7.86
C LEU A 123 1.04 -3.74 -7.66
N GLN A 124 0.48 -2.91 -8.55
CA GLN A 124 -0.93 -2.49 -8.48
C GLN A 124 -1.87 -3.70 -8.51
N LYS A 125 -1.61 -4.68 -9.39
CA LYS A 125 -2.41 -5.92 -9.45
C LYS A 125 -2.32 -6.72 -8.16
N ASP A 126 -1.11 -6.90 -7.62
CA ASP A 126 -0.89 -7.68 -6.41
C ASP A 126 -1.56 -6.99 -5.19
N PHE A 127 -1.41 -5.67 -5.05
CA PHE A 127 -2.03 -4.90 -3.96
C PHE A 127 -3.55 -4.69 -4.15
N ALA A 128 -4.07 -4.64 -5.37
CA ALA A 128 -5.51 -4.67 -5.64
C ALA A 128 -6.15 -5.97 -5.13
N ALA A 129 -5.53 -7.12 -5.43
CA ALA A 129 -5.99 -8.40 -4.90
C ALA A 129 -5.90 -8.47 -3.37
N LEU A 130 -4.85 -7.88 -2.78
CA LEU A 130 -4.70 -7.81 -1.32
C LEU A 130 -5.75 -6.89 -0.67
N TYR A 131 -6.07 -5.76 -1.30
CA TYR A 131 -7.17 -4.88 -0.90
C TYR A 131 -8.50 -5.62 -0.93
N ASP A 132 -8.84 -6.26 -2.05
CA ASP A 132 -10.10 -7.02 -2.18
C ASP A 132 -10.21 -8.12 -1.12
N TYR A 133 -9.09 -8.81 -0.83
CA TYR A 133 -9.02 -9.87 0.17
C TYR A 133 -9.27 -9.36 1.60
N LEU A 134 -8.84 -8.14 1.93
CA LEU A 134 -8.83 -7.62 3.30
C LEU A 134 -9.86 -6.54 3.60
N VAL A 135 -10.34 -5.77 2.61
CA VAL A 135 -11.14 -4.57 2.86
C VAL A 135 -12.48 -4.90 3.54
N ASN A 136 -12.87 -4.09 4.53
CA ASN A 136 -14.22 -4.10 5.04
C ASN A 136 -15.09 -3.17 4.18
N ARG A 137 -15.89 -3.77 3.29
CA ARG A 137 -16.75 -3.05 2.35
C ARG A 137 -17.85 -2.23 3.03
N ASP A 138 -18.19 -2.55 4.28
CA ASP A 138 -19.20 -1.82 5.05
C ASP A 138 -18.68 -0.50 5.63
N ILE A 139 -17.36 -0.29 5.69
CA ILE A 139 -16.80 0.92 6.29
C ILE A 139 -16.54 1.97 5.20
N ILE A 140 -17.09 3.15 5.40
CA ILE A 140 -17.00 4.31 4.51
C ILE A 140 -16.64 5.58 5.29
N TRP A 141 -16.36 6.65 4.56
CA TRP A 141 -16.16 7.98 5.14
C TRP A 141 -17.48 8.72 5.34
N ASP A 142 -17.70 9.28 6.53
CA ASP A 142 -18.77 10.23 6.85
C ASP A 142 -18.24 11.67 6.74
N GLU A 143 -18.61 12.36 5.66
CA GLU A 143 -18.40 13.80 5.53
C GLU A 143 -19.59 14.56 6.14
N SER A 144 -19.70 14.55 7.47
CA SER A 144 -20.80 15.24 8.13
C SER A 144 -20.53 16.74 8.25
N GLU A 145 -21.15 17.55 7.37
CA GLU A 145 -21.16 19.02 7.45
C GLU A 145 -21.77 19.56 8.75
N ALA A 146 -22.53 18.75 9.49
CA ALA A 146 -23.16 19.15 10.75
C ALA A 146 -22.17 19.23 11.93
N ARG A 147 -20.95 18.70 11.79
CA ARG A 147 -19.92 18.77 12.83
C ARG A 147 -19.12 20.07 12.68
N PRO A 148 -18.94 20.86 13.75
CA PRO A 148 -18.18 22.12 13.71
C PRO A 148 -16.73 21.98 13.20
N SER A 149 -16.18 20.76 13.21
CA SER A 149 -14.80 20.47 12.83
C SER A 149 -14.59 20.02 11.38
N ARG A 150 -15.64 19.77 10.57
CA ARG A 150 -15.52 19.16 9.22
C ARG A 150 -14.50 18.00 9.19
N LYS A 151 -14.52 17.17 10.24
CA LYS A 151 -13.55 16.10 10.44
C LYS A 151 -14.07 14.82 9.79
N TRP A 152 -13.29 14.26 8.88
CA TRP A 152 -13.52 12.93 8.32
C TRP A 152 -13.59 11.89 9.43
N MET A 153 -14.64 11.05 9.41
CA MET A 153 -14.79 9.93 10.34
C MET A 153 -15.12 8.66 9.54
N MET A 154 -14.63 7.51 10.00
CA MET A 154 -15.05 6.23 9.44
C MET A 154 -16.35 5.78 10.12
N ILE A 155 -17.32 5.33 9.33
CA ILE A 155 -18.59 4.80 9.82
C ILE A 155 -18.94 3.48 9.11
N SER A 156 -19.79 2.69 9.75
CA SER A 156 -20.44 1.54 9.12
C SER A 156 -21.66 2.00 8.32
N GLU A 157 -21.69 1.70 7.02
CA GLU A 157 -22.78 1.98 6.10
C GLU A 157 -24.07 1.24 6.50
N SER A 158 -23.95 -0.01 6.96
CA SER A 158 -25.06 -0.80 7.51
C SER A 158 -25.56 -0.31 8.88
N GLY A 159 -24.91 0.69 9.48
CA GLY A 159 -25.33 1.31 10.73
C GLY A 159 -24.91 0.53 11.99
N ASN A 160 -23.83 -0.27 11.92
CA ASN A 160 -23.27 -0.93 13.09
C ASN A 160 -22.71 0.09 14.09
N ARG A 161 -23.48 0.37 15.15
CA ARG A 161 -23.12 1.32 16.20
C ARG A 161 -21.96 0.87 17.09
N GLY A 162 -21.58 -0.40 17.05
CA GLY A 162 -20.44 -0.94 17.79
C GLY A 162 -19.11 -0.86 17.03
N PHE A 163 -19.11 -0.30 15.81
CA PHE A 163 -17.88 -0.10 15.05
C PHE A 163 -17.04 1.03 15.66
N GLU A 164 -15.79 0.73 15.99
CA GLU A 164 -14.78 1.70 16.41
C GLU A 164 -13.54 1.55 15.52
N ALA A 165 -13.26 2.56 14.70
CA ALA A 165 -12.08 2.56 13.84
C ALA A 165 -10.79 2.78 14.64
N ASP A 166 -10.88 3.66 15.65
CA ASP A 166 -9.76 4.18 16.43
C ASP A 166 -9.67 3.50 17.79
N THR A 167 -8.44 3.22 18.21
CA THR A 167 -8.14 2.81 19.59
C THR A 167 -7.20 3.84 20.23
N PRO A 168 -7.09 3.91 21.58
CA PRO A 168 -6.20 4.88 22.23
C PRO A 168 -4.74 4.76 21.80
N ASP A 169 -4.31 3.57 21.41
CA ASP A 169 -2.97 3.25 20.91
C ASP A 169 -2.82 3.33 19.39
N LEU A 170 -3.93 3.47 18.64
CA LEU A 170 -3.92 3.55 17.18
C LEU A 170 -5.09 4.40 16.65
N PRO A 171 -4.94 5.74 16.57
CA PRO A 171 -5.92 6.66 16.00
C PRO A 171 -5.86 6.62 14.46
N MET A 172 -6.27 5.48 13.89
CA MET A 172 -6.18 5.19 12.45
C MET A 172 -6.86 6.25 11.57
N THR A 173 -8.03 6.75 11.96
CA THR A 173 -8.77 7.79 11.22
C THR A 173 -7.89 9.00 10.96
N ASP A 174 -7.27 9.54 12.01
CA ASP A 174 -6.41 10.71 11.90
C ASP A 174 -5.14 10.41 11.11
N MET A 175 -4.52 9.24 11.34
CA MET A 175 -3.31 8.83 10.60
C MET A 175 -3.54 8.77 9.08
N LEU A 176 -4.66 8.18 8.63
CA LEU A 176 -4.97 8.06 7.20
C LEU A 176 -5.34 9.42 6.59
N VAL A 177 -6.18 10.20 7.29
CA VAL A 177 -6.61 11.54 6.82
C VAL A 177 -5.43 12.50 6.74
N GLU A 178 -4.53 12.50 7.73
CA GLU A 178 -3.33 13.34 7.71
C GLU A 178 -2.39 12.95 6.57
N PHE A 179 -2.19 11.65 6.32
CA PHE A 179 -1.37 11.18 5.22
C PHE A 179 -1.91 11.64 3.87
N ASP A 180 -3.21 11.44 3.63
CA ASP A 180 -3.85 11.84 2.39
C ASP A 180 -3.82 13.35 2.18
N ASN A 181 -4.11 14.14 3.23
CA ASN A 181 -4.04 15.60 3.17
C ASN A 181 -2.63 16.11 2.89
N LYS A 182 -1.61 15.53 3.55
CA LYS A 182 -0.20 15.89 3.36
C LYS A 182 0.24 15.68 1.91
N HIS A 183 -0.23 14.60 1.28
CA HIS A 183 0.11 14.25 -0.09
C HIS A 183 -0.89 14.74 -1.15
N ARG A 184 -1.99 15.35 -0.71
CA ARG A 184 -3.13 15.77 -1.56
C ARG A 184 -3.71 14.60 -2.35
N PHE A 185 -3.81 13.44 -1.72
CA PHE A 185 -4.49 12.29 -2.27
C PHE A 185 -5.98 12.36 -1.95
N PRO A 186 -6.87 11.90 -2.86
CA PRO A 186 -8.23 11.60 -2.47
C PRO A 186 -8.22 10.45 -1.44
N HIS A 187 -9.23 10.39 -0.57
CA HIS A 187 -9.35 9.29 0.38
C HIS A 187 -9.82 8.02 -0.33
N ILE A 188 -9.25 6.86 0.02
CA ILE A 188 -9.74 5.56 -0.46
C ILE A 188 -11.17 5.36 0.08
N PRO A 189 -12.19 5.06 -0.75
CA PRO A 189 -13.59 5.08 -0.32
C PRO A 189 -13.92 4.13 0.82
N HIS A 190 -13.29 2.96 0.84
CA HIS A 190 -13.42 1.97 1.92
C HIS A 190 -12.09 1.84 2.66
N PRO A 191 -11.87 2.65 3.70
CA PRO A 191 -10.55 2.90 4.26
C PRO A 191 -10.12 1.90 5.33
N TYR A 192 -10.94 0.89 5.65
CA TYR A 192 -10.74 0.03 6.82
C TYR A 192 -10.71 -1.45 6.43
N PRO A 193 -9.87 -2.28 7.09
CA PRO A 193 -9.83 -3.71 6.82
C PRO A 193 -10.94 -4.44 7.58
N LEU A 194 -11.23 -5.67 7.16
CA LEU A 194 -11.82 -6.68 8.03
C LEU A 194 -10.81 -6.95 9.15
N VAL A 195 -11.28 -6.87 10.39
CA VAL A 195 -10.43 -6.99 11.57
C VAL A 195 -10.79 -8.31 12.27
N PRO A 196 -9.80 -9.17 12.58
CA PRO A 196 -10.04 -10.39 13.33
C PRO A 196 -10.53 -10.08 14.75
N GLU A 197 -11.25 -11.04 15.34
CA GLU A 197 -11.65 -10.98 16.75
C GLU A 197 -10.44 -10.66 17.63
N SER A 198 -10.60 -9.73 18.58
CA SER A 198 -9.53 -9.44 19.53
C SER A 198 -9.32 -10.64 20.46
N ILE A 199 -8.08 -11.11 20.51
CA ILE A 199 -7.63 -12.21 21.35
C ILE A 199 -6.42 -11.67 22.11
N PRO A 200 -6.58 -11.31 23.39
CA PRO A 200 -5.52 -10.72 24.18
C PRO A 200 -4.23 -11.54 24.12
N SER A 201 -3.10 -10.85 24.02
CA SER A 201 -1.78 -11.49 24.02
C SER A 201 -1.65 -12.44 25.21
N LEU A 202 -1.07 -13.61 24.95
CA LEU A 202 -0.77 -14.54 26.01
C LEU A 202 0.39 -13.95 26.83
N PRO A 203 0.35 -14.02 28.17
CA PRO A 203 1.49 -13.60 28.97
C PRO A 203 2.69 -14.43 28.58
N VAL A 204 3.71 -13.78 28.01
CA VAL A 204 5.03 -14.38 27.78
C VAL A 204 5.57 -14.74 29.15
N ILE A 205 5.66 -16.04 29.46
CA ILE A 205 6.46 -16.50 30.59
C ILE A 205 7.91 -16.24 30.19
N SER A 206 8.44 -15.07 30.57
CA SER A 206 9.82 -14.69 30.33
C SER A 206 10.75 -15.68 31.04
N THR A 207 11.21 -16.71 30.32
CA THR A 207 12.31 -17.56 30.78
C THR A 207 13.64 -16.86 30.49
N ALA A 208 14.07 -15.99 31.41
CA ALA A 208 15.44 -15.51 31.53
C ALA A 208 15.75 -15.43 33.05
N GLY A 209 16.20 -16.54 33.68
CA GLY A 209 17.60 -16.80 34.07
C GLY A 209 18.00 -16.00 35.34
N SER A 210 18.48 -16.53 36.47
CA SER A 210 19.19 -17.76 36.84
C SER A 210 19.14 -17.89 38.38
N GLY A 211 19.07 -19.10 38.94
CA GLY A 211 19.32 -19.30 40.37
C GLY A 211 18.74 -20.57 41.01
N SER A 212 19.55 -21.64 41.00
CA SER A 212 19.62 -22.70 42.01
C SER A 212 18.44 -23.68 42.21
N SER A 213 18.81 -24.96 42.09
CA SER A 213 18.17 -26.19 42.56
C SER A 213 17.04 -26.09 43.59
N THR A 214 15.92 -26.78 43.34
CA THR A 214 15.52 -27.97 44.12
C THR A 214 14.30 -28.65 43.50
N SER A 215 14.28 -29.97 43.67
CA SER A 215 13.27 -30.95 43.27
C SER A 215 11.80 -30.53 43.39
N GLY A 216 11.01 -30.87 42.38
CA GLY A 216 9.55 -30.84 42.41
C GLY A 216 8.94 -31.51 41.19
N ILE A 217 9.00 -32.84 41.13
CA ILE A 217 8.12 -33.67 40.30
C ILE A 217 6.70 -33.41 40.81
N PHE A 218 5.84 -32.70 40.06
CA PHE A 218 4.37 -32.83 39.98
C PHE A 218 3.79 -31.69 39.11
N GLY A 219 3.23 -32.03 37.94
CA GLY A 219 2.47 -31.08 37.10
C GLY A 219 2.61 -31.30 35.59
N GLY A 220 2.19 -32.48 35.10
CA GLY A 220 2.23 -32.81 33.67
C GLY A 220 1.11 -32.17 32.85
N GLY A 221 1.44 -31.71 31.64
CA GLY A 221 0.65 -32.01 30.43
C GLY A 221 -0.24 -30.94 29.80
N ASP A 222 -0.68 -29.88 30.50
CA ASP A 222 -1.78 -29.03 29.98
C ASP A 222 -1.35 -27.69 29.33
N GLY A 223 -0.09 -27.26 29.52
CA GLY A 223 0.40 -25.97 29.00
C GLY A 223 0.55 -25.93 27.48
N SER A 224 1.05 -27.01 26.88
CA SER A 224 1.25 -27.10 25.41
C SER A 224 -0.08 -27.17 24.64
N GLY A 225 -1.09 -27.85 25.21
CA GLY A 225 -2.43 -27.94 24.61
C GLY A 225 -3.16 -26.59 24.56
N ARG A 226 -3.01 -25.77 25.61
CA ARG A 226 -3.59 -24.42 25.67
C ARG A 226 -2.93 -23.44 24.70
N VAL A 227 -1.61 -23.46 24.58
CA VAL A 227 -0.87 -22.65 23.59
C VAL A 227 -1.29 -23.03 22.16
N GLY A 228 -1.36 -24.33 21.86
CA GLY A 228 -1.82 -24.79 20.54
C GLY A 228 -3.31 -24.49 20.26
N ALA A 229 -4.15 -24.46 21.29
CA ALA A 229 -5.56 -24.05 21.13
C ALA A 229 -5.70 -22.55 20.85
N ALA A 230 -4.93 -21.70 21.54
CA ALA A 230 -4.90 -20.26 21.30
C ALA A 230 -4.33 -19.92 19.93
N GLU A 231 -3.24 -20.59 19.52
CA GLU A 231 -2.68 -20.47 18.17
C GLU A 231 -3.71 -20.80 17.09
N ARG A 232 -4.40 -21.94 17.21
CA ARG A 232 -5.47 -22.31 16.27
C ARG A 232 -6.60 -21.28 16.25
N ARG A 233 -7.01 -20.74 17.40
CA ARG A 233 -8.03 -19.70 17.47
C ARG A 233 -7.60 -18.43 16.72
N ILE A 234 -6.35 -18.00 16.88
CA ILE A 234 -5.80 -16.83 16.18
C ILE A 234 -5.77 -17.08 14.66
N GLN A 235 -5.32 -18.26 14.23
CA GLN A 235 -5.29 -18.62 12.80
C GLN A 235 -6.70 -18.67 12.18
N LEU A 236 -7.70 -19.14 12.92
CA LEU A 236 -9.10 -19.11 12.52
C LEU A 236 -9.63 -17.68 12.42
N ALA A 237 -9.38 -16.84 13.43
CA ALA A 237 -9.79 -15.43 13.44
C ALA A 237 -9.25 -14.67 12.21
N TYR A 238 -7.98 -14.89 11.83
CA TYR A 238 -7.43 -14.31 10.61
C TYR A 238 -8.07 -14.86 9.33
N THR A 239 -8.51 -16.11 9.31
CA THR A 239 -9.17 -16.72 8.15
C THR A 239 -10.57 -16.14 7.96
N GLU A 240 -11.31 -15.98 9.06
CA GLU A 240 -12.67 -15.43 9.06
C GLU A 240 -12.69 -13.94 8.71
N ALA A 241 -11.67 -13.18 9.11
CA ALA A 241 -11.55 -11.75 8.79
C ALA A 241 -11.00 -11.49 7.37
N THR A 242 -11.57 -12.15 6.36
CA THR A 242 -11.19 -11.97 4.95
C THR A 242 -12.40 -12.12 4.03
N ASN A 243 -12.34 -11.52 2.85
CA ASN A 243 -13.40 -11.65 1.83
C ASN A 243 -13.28 -12.92 0.98
N VAL A 244 -12.45 -13.91 1.37
CA VAL A 244 -12.15 -15.08 0.52
C VAL A 244 -13.42 -15.81 0.07
N PHE A 245 -14.42 -15.92 0.94
CA PHE A 245 -15.69 -16.57 0.60
C PHE A 245 -16.60 -15.68 -0.28
N THR A 246 -16.60 -14.37 -0.05
CA THR A 246 -17.35 -13.39 -0.84
C THR A 246 -16.80 -13.28 -2.27
N LEU A 247 -15.48 -13.35 -2.42
CA LEU A 247 -14.80 -13.28 -3.71
C LEU A 247 -14.96 -14.57 -4.52
N GLY A 248 -15.15 -15.73 -3.87
CA GLY A 248 -15.48 -16.98 -4.54
C GLY A 248 -14.63 -17.27 -5.79
N THR A 249 -15.28 -17.53 -6.92
CA THR A 249 -14.60 -17.79 -8.21
C THR A 249 -14.11 -16.53 -8.93
N THR A 250 -14.52 -15.33 -8.51
CA THR A 250 -14.02 -14.07 -9.09
C THR A 250 -12.70 -13.64 -8.47
N PHE A 251 -12.26 -14.32 -7.41
CA PHE A 251 -10.95 -14.08 -6.81
C PHE A 251 -9.82 -14.41 -7.80
N SER A 252 -9.16 -13.38 -8.33
CA SER A 252 -7.93 -13.57 -9.10
C SER A 252 -6.87 -14.17 -8.19
N HIS A 253 -6.46 -15.40 -8.48
CA HIS A 253 -5.37 -16.06 -7.78
C HIS A 253 -4.13 -15.12 -7.73
N SER A 254 -3.72 -14.75 -6.52
CA SER A 254 -2.61 -13.83 -6.28
C SER A 254 -1.59 -14.50 -5.36
N THR A 255 -0.38 -14.70 -5.88
CA THR A 255 0.74 -15.27 -5.11
C THR A 255 1.12 -14.40 -3.92
N LEU A 256 0.85 -13.08 -3.99
CA LEU A 256 1.06 -12.17 -2.87
C LEU A 256 0.05 -12.47 -1.76
N VAL A 257 -1.24 -12.64 -2.10
CA VAL A 257 -2.28 -12.93 -1.11
C VAL A 257 -2.03 -14.27 -0.42
N ASP A 258 -1.62 -15.30 -1.17
CA ASP A 258 -1.27 -16.60 -0.59
C ASP A 258 -0.09 -16.49 0.38
N ALA A 259 0.96 -15.74 -0.02
CA ALA A 259 2.12 -15.51 0.82
C ALA A 259 1.78 -14.68 2.06
N PHE A 260 0.95 -13.64 1.90
CA PHE A 260 0.48 -12.78 2.99
C PHE A 260 -0.37 -13.56 3.98
N SER A 261 -1.33 -14.37 3.50
CA SER A 261 -2.20 -15.20 4.35
C SER A 261 -1.39 -16.17 5.21
N LYS A 262 -0.34 -16.78 4.65
CA LYS A 262 0.60 -17.63 5.39
C LYS A 262 1.45 -16.84 6.39
N PHE A 263 1.97 -15.68 5.98
CA PHE A 263 2.75 -14.79 6.83
C PHE A 263 1.95 -14.33 8.04
N GLU A 264 0.73 -13.81 7.82
CA GLU A 264 -0.08 -13.23 8.88
C GLU A 264 -0.50 -14.26 9.92
N LYS A 265 -0.76 -15.50 9.51
CA LYS A 265 -1.08 -16.62 10.40
C LYS A 265 0.12 -17.13 11.21
N ALA A 266 1.35 -16.77 10.82
CA ALA A 266 2.60 -17.21 11.43
C ALA A 266 3.34 -16.12 12.21
N ASP A 267 3.04 -14.84 11.96
CA ASP A 267 3.76 -13.70 12.52
C ASP A 267 3.44 -13.49 14.02
N CYS A 268 4.44 -13.73 14.88
CA CYS A 268 4.39 -13.45 16.32
C CYS A 268 3.10 -13.96 17.00
N ILE A 269 2.69 -15.19 16.70
CA ILE A 269 1.40 -15.73 17.16
C ILE A 269 1.30 -15.69 18.69
N GLY A 270 0.26 -15.03 19.20
CA GLY A 270 0.00 -14.93 20.64
C GLY A 270 0.81 -13.84 21.36
N GLU A 271 1.80 -13.23 20.71
CA GLU A 271 2.56 -12.11 21.28
C GLU A 271 1.82 -10.77 21.10
N VAL A 272 1.15 -10.59 19.95
CA VAL A 272 0.38 -9.39 19.62
C VAL A 272 -1.07 -9.79 19.34
N ASP A 273 -2.00 -9.02 19.90
CA ASP A 273 -3.43 -9.15 19.60
C ASP A 273 -3.66 -9.04 18.08
N PRO A 274 -4.35 -10.00 17.45
CA PRO A 274 -4.49 -10.06 16.00
C PRO A 274 -5.26 -8.86 15.43
N SER A 275 -6.19 -8.29 16.22
CA SER A 275 -6.96 -7.10 15.84
C SER A 275 -6.03 -5.89 15.67
N THR A 276 -5.17 -5.65 16.66
CA THR A 276 -4.14 -4.59 16.64
C THR A 276 -3.09 -4.82 15.56
N ALA A 277 -2.64 -6.06 15.37
CA ALA A 277 -1.67 -6.39 14.33
C ALA A 277 -2.22 -6.14 12.91
N ARG A 278 -3.45 -6.58 12.62
CA ARG A 278 -4.13 -6.34 11.32
C ARG A 278 -4.28 -4.85 11.04
N ARG A 279 -4.70 -4.08 12.04
CA ARG A 279 -4.84 -2.62 11.90
C ARG A 279 -3.51 -1.94 11.56
N GLY A 280 -2.42 -2.26 12.27
CA GLY A 280 -1.10 -1.69 11.98
C GLY A 280 -0.57 -2.06 10.59
N ARG A 281 -0.78 -3.31 10.16
CA ARG A 281 -0.46 -3.79 8.80
C ARG A 281 -1.26 -3.05 7.73
N TRP A 282 -2.54 -2.79 7.99
CA TRP A 282 -3.40 -2.08 7.05
C TRP A 282 -2.94 -0.65 6.78
N VAL A 283 -2.41 0.07 7.77
CA VAL A 283 -1.85 1.42 7.56
C VAL A 283 -0.77 1.41 6.47
N LEU A 284 0.13 0.41 6.48
CA LEU A 284 1.14 0.26 5.42
C LEU A 284 0.50 -0.07 4.06
N ILE A 285 -0.44 -1.02 4.03
CA ILE A 285 -1.14 -1.40 2.80
C ILE A 285 -1.84 -0.18 2.19
N TYR A 286 -2.52 0.63 3.01
CA TYR A 286 -3.17 1.88 2.61
C TYR A 286 -2.18 2.85 1.97
N GLY A 287 -1.05 3.10 2.63
CA GLY A 287 0.00 3.98 2.09
C GLY A 287 0.56 3.51 0.75
N VAL A 288 0.76 2.19 0.59
CA VAL A 288 1.20 1.58 -0.68
C VAL A 288 0.15 1.75 -1.77
N LEU A 289 -1.12 1.48 -1.48
CA LEU A 289 -2.23 1.66 -2.43
C LEU A 289 -2.31 3.12 -2.92
N GLN A 290 -2.27 4.07 -1.99
CA GLN A 290 -2.25 5.51 -2.30
C GLN A 290 -1.05 5.88 -3.19
N THR A 291 0.13 5.34 -2.88
CA THR A 291 1.35 5.61 -3.68
C THR A 291 1.23 5.03 -5.09
N LEU A 292 0.81 3.78 -5.22
CA LEU A 292 0.67 3.10 -6.51
C LEU A 292 -0.39 3.76 -7.39
N ALA A 293 -1.49 4.26 -6.82
CA ALA A 293 -2.52 4.98 -7.56
C ALA A 293 -2.01 6.26 -8.25
N THR A 294 -0.89 6.84 -7.81
CA THR A 294 -0.27 7.99 -8.47
C THR A 294 0.43 7.64 -9.79
N VAL A 295 0.85 6.39 -9.98
CA VAL A 295 1.70 5.96 -11.09
C VAL A 295 1.15 4.78 -11.91
N SER A 296 0.16 4.04 -11.41
CA SER A 296 -0.31 2.80 -12.04
C SER A 296 -1.45 2.97 -13.05
N VAL A 297 -2.13 4.12 -13.05
CA VAL A 297 -3.24 4.41 -13.96
C VAL A 297 -2.71 5.01 -15.26
N ASP A 298 -2.95 4.36 -16.39
CA ASP A 298 -2.64 4.93 -17.70
C ASP A 298 -3.67 5.95 -18.14
N ALA A 299 -3.27 6.93 -18.94
CA ALA A 299 -4.21 7.83 -19.58
C ALA A 299 -5.23 7.01 -20.43
N PRO A 300 -6.54 7.25 -20.26
CA PRO A 300 -7.59 6.43 -20.86
C PRO A 300 -7.58 6.53 -22.39
N ASN A 301 -7.16 7.68 -22.94
CA ASN A 301 -7.15 7.95 -24.38
C ASN A 301 -5.93 7.37 -25.13
N VAL A 302 -4.99 6.70 -24.42
CA VAL A 302 -3.82 6.09 -25.07
C VAL A 302 -4.19 4.77 -25.73
N ARG A 303 -4.05 4.68 -27.05
CA ARG A 303 -4.42 3.48 -27.82
C ARG A 303 -3.39 2.34 -27.73
N TYR A 304 -2.10 2.68 -27.72
CA TYR A 304 -1.00 1.70 -27.76
C TYR A 304 -0.34 1.63 -26.38
N LYS A 305 -0.80 0.68 -25.57
CA LYS A 305 -0.34 0.48 -24.18
C LYS A 305 0.54 -0.76 -24.01
N ASP A 306 0.46 -1.69 -24.96
CA ASP A 306 1.10 -3.00 -24.86
C ASP A 306 2.60 -2.93 -25.14
N GLY A 307 3.39 -3.63 -24.33
CA GLY A 307 4.85 -3.65 -24.45
C GLY A 307 5.56 -2.34 -24.09
N VAL A 308 4.82 -1.35 -23.55
CA VAL A 308 5.37 -0.05 -23.17
C VAL A 308 5.84 -0.05 -21.71
N ALA A 309 7.15 0.14 -21.53
CA ALA A 309 7.79 0.16 -20.21
C ALA A 309 7.77 1.54 -19.52
N TYR A 310 7.62 2.63 -20.28
CA TYR A 310 7.50 3.98 -19.72
C TYR A 310 6.07 4.27 -19.28
N HIS A 311 5.92 5.18 -18.32
CA HIS A 311 4.61 5.56 -17.77
C HIS A 311 3.78 6.35 -18.78
N LEU A 312 2.49 6.03 -18.87
CA LEU A 312 1.53 6.60 -19.83
C LEU A 312 0.55 7.58 -19.18
N SER A 313 0.96 8.20 -18.08
CA SER A 313 0.12 9.02 -17.21
C SER A 313 0.64 10.47 -17.05
N PRO A 314 0.83 11.22 -18.15
CA PRO A 314 1.14 12.63 -18.04
C PRO A 314 -0.07 13.39 -17.51
N ARG A 315 0.15 14.36 -16.62
CA ARG A 315 -0.88 15.30 -16.18
C ARG A 315 -0.93 16.46 -17.17
N LEU A 316 -2.13 16.79 -17.63
CA LEU A 316 -2.36 17.89 -18.59
C LEU A 316 -3.04 19.09 -17.92
N LYS A 317 -3.35 18.99 -16.62
CA LYS A 317 -3.92 20.09 -15.83
C LYS A 317 -3.09 21.38 -15.96
N GLY A 318 -3.76 22.45 -16.37
CA GLY A 318 -3.14 23.78 -16.56
C GLY A 318 -2.49 23.98 -17.94
N VAL A 319 -2.49 22.95 -18.80
CA VAL A 319 -2.13 23.09 -20.21
C VAL A 319 -3.37 23.54 -20.99
N LYS A 320 -3.28 24.65 -21.73
CA LYS A 320 -4.30 25.00 -22.72
C LYS A 320 -4.17 24.03 -23.89
N ILE A 321 -4.92 22.93 -23.82
CA ILE A 321 -4.99 21.96 -24.91
C ILE A 321 -5.56 22.70 -26.13
N PRO A 322 -4.90 22.63 -27.30
CA PRO A 322 -5.40 23.26 -28.51
C PRO A 322 -6.85 22.82 -28.75
N PRO A 323 -7.76 23.72 -29.17
CA PRO A 323 -9.12 23.35 -29.49
C PRO A 323 -9.13 22.65 -30.86
N TRP A 324 -8.58 21.43 -30.93
CA TRP A 324 -8.87 20.56 -32.06
C TRP A 324 -10.39 20.44 -32.13
N LYS A 325 -10.98 20.78 -33.29
CA LYS A 325 -12.43 20.81 -33.50
C LYS A 325 -13.03 19.42 -33.31
N THR A 326 -13.35 19.04 -32.08
CA THR A 326 -14.37 18.05 -31.81
C THR A 326 -15.69 18.80 -31.90
N GLY A 327 -16.47 18.53 -32.96
CA GLY A 327 -17.83 19.07 -33.05
C GLY A 327 -18.61 18.72 -31.79
N ALA A 328 -19.29 19.72 -31.22
CA ALA A 328 -20.16 19.63 -30.04
C ALA A 328 -19.56 18.90 -28.82
N ALA A 329 -19.00 19.66 -27.88
CA ALA A 329 -18.74 19.24 -26.50
C ALA A 329 -18.22 17.79 -26.36
N GLY A 330 -17.04 17.51 -26.94
CA GLY A 330 -16.31 16.30 -26.57
C GLY A 330 -15.99 16.36 -25.07
N PRO A 331 -16.02 15.22 -24.35
CA PRO A 331 -15.74 15.22 -22.91
C PRO A 331 -14.38 15.86 -22.67
N ASP A 332 -14.26 16.61 -21.57
CA ASP A 332 -12.97 17.09 -21.08
C ASP A 332 -11.95 15.96 -21.20
N PRO A 333 -10.72 16.23 -21.66
CA PRO A 333 -9.73 15.19 -21.88
C PRO A 333 -9.59 14.39 -20.59
N HIS A 334 -10.12 13.16 -20.60
CA HIS A 334 -10.05 12.28 -19.46
C HIS A 334 -8.57 11.99 -19.20
N GLU A 335 -8.03 12.61 -18.16
CA GLU A 335 -6.66 12.38 -17.70
C GLU A 335 -6.61 11.09 -16.86
N ALA A 336 -5.41 10.54 -16.70
CA ALA A 336 -5.17 9.54 -15.68
C ALA A 336 -5.37 10.21 -14.31
N THR A 337 -6.38 9.80 -13.56
CA THR A 337 -6.64 10.32 -12.21
C THR A 337 -6.42 9.25 -11.15
N HIS A 338 -6.22 9.70 -9.93
CA HIS A 338 -5.96 8.82 -8.79
C HIS A 338 -7.17 7.88 -8.54
N GLU A 339 -8.38 8.42 -8.72
CA GLU A 339 -9.68 7.76 -8.55
C GLU A 339 -10.01 6.74 -9.66
N GLN A 340 -9.18 6.63 -10.69
CA GLN A 340 -9.29 5.56 -11.69
C GLN A 340 -8.52 4.30 -11.28
N SER A 341 -7.78 4.33 -10.17
CA SER A 341 -7.14 3.14 -9.62
C SER A 341 -8.15 2.19 -8.96
N HIS A 342 -7.70 0.98 -8.64
CA HIS A 342 -8.58 -0.12 -8.23
C HIS A 342 -9.50 0.22 -7.07
N CYS A 343 -8.99 0.85 -6.00
CA CYS A 343 -9.76 1.06 -4.76
C CYS A 343 -11.00 1.94 -4.93
N TRP A 344 -11.03 2.80 -5.95
CA TRP A 344 -12.15 3.70 -6.24
C TRP A 344 -13.12 3.13 -7.29
N THR A 345 -12.66 2.18 -8.10
CA THR A 345 -13.45 1.63 -9.20
C THR A 345 -14.10 0.30 -8.84
N VAL A 346 -13.45 -0.50 -7.99
CA VAL A 346 -13.97 -1.80 -7.55
C VAL A 346 -15.31 -1.74 -6.78
N PRO A 347 -15.65 -0.68 -5.99
CA PRO A 347 -16.94 -0.64 -5.28
C PRO A 347 -18.16 -0.72 -6.20
N ALA A 348 -18.04 -0.25 -7.46
CA ALA A 348 -19.11 -0.37 -8.45
C ALA A 348 -19.43 -1.82 -8.85
N SER A 349 -18.61 -2.79 -8.44
CA SER A 349 -18.76 -4.22 -8.72
C SER A 349 -19.18 -5.07 -7.52
N TRP A 350 -19.33 -4.45 -6.34
CA TRP A 350 -19.56 -5.17 -5.08
C TRP A 350 -21.00 -5.57 -4.81
#